data_AF-A0A850HJB9-F1
#
_entry.id   AF-A0A850HJB9-F1
#
_cell.length_a   1.000
_cell.length_b   1.000
_cell.length_c   1.000
_cell.angle_alpha   90.00
_cell.angle_beta   90.00
_cell.angle_gamma   90.00
#
_symmetry.space_group_name_H-M   'P 1'
#
loop_
_entity.id
_entity.type
_entity.pdbx_description
1 polymer ?
#
loop_
_entity_poly.entity_id
_entity_poly.type
_entity_poly.pdbx_seq_one_letter_code
_entity_poly.pdbx_strand_id
1 'polypeptide(L)'
;MASYILKIKKGISLQNLIILSYIFSILCSWGYGNSYMLYALMSIGFAMFAYGKFAIKVIHKCSRMEFVVIFLLCITFLTSIWNDGVKSMIMVNISLIMPFSFSYLDIDYSNIHRQSIWAALVNLMLVILLVSNTAGWNSNSLAFMIFNGISIGFIWFKISNSVVSKVCATIYLLISSGLLLSAGSRNAGIVIVICLILLLIPTPIFKNKWFFRTIYLTAMLATVFASDVMTYVFDNDELMKQLVEYTSSYSEKAWGMDTHLDLLIEVRGNFAELGFFTRLLGEGIKTQHTHNLFYQSLYFYGYLGTAILYISYIIIFEIGHKLIVEYNDTVIIGCCIILIGHFLMQIGEVYMWGSESAMVISLLPAGLILQQRRQKIIEYKRSSKEKRV
;
A
#
# COMPACT_ATOMS: atom_id res chain seq x y z
N MET A 1 -5.21 38.85 2.87
CA MET A 1 -5.61 38.02 1.71
C MET A 1 -4.42 37.56 0.86
N ALA A 2 -3.46 38.44 0.52
CA ALA A 2 -2.26 38.08 -0.24
C ALA A 2 -1.38 36.99 0.42
N SER A 3 -1.28 36.94 1.76
CA SER A 3 -0.53 35.88 2.47
C SER A 3 -1.21 34.51 2.44
N TYR A 4 -2.54 34.46 2.29
CA TYR A 4 -3.30 33.22 2.12
C TYR A 4 -3.16 32.68 0.68
N ILE A 5 -3.15 33.56 -0.32
CA ILE A 5 -2.91 33.20 -1.72
C ILE A 5 -1.46 32.74 -1.92
N LEU A 6 -0.48 33.35 -1.23
CA LEU A 6 0.90 32.86 -1.19
C LEU A 6 1.07 31.52 -0.45
N LYS A 7 0.23 31.23 0.56
CA LYS A 7 0.17 29.91 1.21
C LYS A 7 -0.43 28.83 0.31
N ILE A 8 -1.42 29.16 -0.53
CA ILE A 8 -1.98 28.22 -1.53
C ILE A 8 -0.94 27.90 -2.64
N LYS A 9 0.05 28.77 -2.85
CA LYS A 9 1.20 28.50 -3.74
C LYS A 9 2.22 27.50 -3.19
N LYS A 10 2.26 27.30 -1.86
CA LYS A 10 3.03 26.21 -1.24
C LYS A 10 2.09 25.02 -1.20
N GLY A 11 2.35 23.97 -1.98
CA GLY A 11 1.43 22.85 -2.06
C GLY A 11 1.25 22.11 -0.72
N ILE A 12 0.51 21.00 -0.71
CA ILE A 12 0.18 20.28 0.52
C ILE A 12 1.46 19.77 1.19
N SER A 13 1.65 20.04 2.48
CA SER A 13 2.76 19.46 3.23
C SER A 13 2.58 17.94 3.36
N LEU A 14 3.68 17.19 3.29
CA LEU A 14 3.65 15.73 3.44
C LEU A 14 2.99 15.31 4.77
N GLN A 15 3.29 16.02 5.86
CA GLN A 15 2.68 15.73 7.17
C GLN A 15 1.15 15.77 7.10
N ASN A 16 0.57 16.77 6.44
CA ASN A 16 -0.89 16.96 6.40
C ASN A 16 -1.51 15.88 5.52
N LEU A 17 -0.86 15.54 4.41
CA LEU A 17 -1.32 14.47 3.53
C LEU A 17 -1.33 13.11 4.26
N ILE A 18 -0.27 12.79 5.00
CA ILE A 18 -0.17 11.54 5.76
C ILE A 18 -1.26 11.47 6.83
N ILE A 19 -1.39 12.51 7.66
CA ILE A 19 -2.38 12.55 8.75
C ILE A 19 -3.81 12.45 8.19
N LEU A 20 -4.13 13.22 7.15
CA LEU A 20 -5.44 13.16 6.50
C LEU A 20 -5.70 11.77 5.90
N SER A 21 -4.71 11.19 5.23
CA SER A 21 -4.83 9.84 4.64
C SER A 21 -5.10 8.78 5.71
N TYR A 22 -4.48 8.91 6.88
CA TYR A 22 -4.68 7.97 7.98
C TYR A 22 -6.07 8.12 8.60
N ILE A 23 -6.49 9.36 8.93
CA ILE A 23 -7.84 9.65 9.43
C ILE A 23 -8.90 9.14 8.47
N PHE A 24 -8.72 9.40 7.18
CA PHE A 24 -9.61 8.94 6.13
C PHE A 24 -9.68 7.42 6.01
N SER A 25 -8.56 6.71 6.21
CA SER A 25 -8.54 5.25 6.25
C SER A 25 -9.29 4.72 7.48
N ILE A 26 -9.14 5.37 8.66
CA ILE A 26 -9.90 5.02 9.87
C ILE A 26 -11.40 5.21 9.65
N LEU A 27 -11.82 6.38 9.17
CA LEU A 27 -13.22 6.70 8.95
C LEU A 27 -13.87 5.77 7.93
N CYS A 28 -13.15 5.43 6.86
CA CYS A 28 -13.66 4.53 5.84
C CYS A 28 -13.77 3.10 6.36
N SER A 29 -12.77 2.60 7.11
CA SER A 29 -12.81 1.26 7.72
C SER A 29 -13.88 1.15 8.79
N TRP A 30 -14.04 2.19 9.62
CA TRP A 30 -15.09 2.23 10.65
C TRP A 30 -16.48 2.34 10.02
N GLY A 31 -16.64 3.17 8.98
CA GLY A 31 -17.89 3.30 8.23
C GLY A 31 -18.33 1.99 7.60
N TYR A 32 -17.40 1.18 7.07
CA TYR A 32 -17.75 -0.12 6.49
C TYR A 32 -18.45 -1.04 7.49
N GLY A 33 -17.97 -1.07 8.74
CA GLY A 33 -18.55 -1.92 9.79
C GLY A 33 -19.77 -1.31 10.51
N ASN A 34 -19.87 0.02 10.59
CA ASN A 34 -20.84 0.69 11.49
C ASN A 34 -21.79 1.66 10.80
N SER A 35 -21.46 2.19 9.61
CA SER A 35 -22.27 3.19 8.93
C SER A 35 -22.05 3.15 7.42
N TYR A 36 -22.92 2.41 6.73
CA TYR A 36 -22.89 2.31 5.28
C TYR A 36 -22.94 3.68 4.58
N MET A 37 -23.72 4.63 5.12
CA MET A 37 -23.80 5.99 4.58
C MET A 37 -22.44 6.70 4.63
N LEU A 38 -21.73 6.63 5.77
CA LEU A 38 -20.40 7.21 5.90
C LEU A 38 -19.42 6.54 4.92
N TYR A 39 -19.43 5.21 4.85
CA TYR A 39 -18.60 4.46 3.90
C TYR A 39 -18.86 4.84 2.44
N ALA A 40 -20.14 4.99 2.06
CA ALA A 40 -20.53 5.39 0.71
C ALA A 40 -20.07 6.82 0.38
N LEU A 41 -20.28 7.78 1.30
CA LEU A 41 -19.83 9.17 1.13
C LEU A 41 -18.30 9.26 0.97
N MET A 42 -17.56 8.55 1.81
CA MET A 42 -16.10 8.46 1.73
C MET A 42 -15.64 7.86 0.41
N SER A 43 -16.27 6.77 -0.02
CA SER A 43 -15.96 6.10 -1.30
C SER A 43 -16.21 7.00 -2.51
N ILE A 44 -17.32 7.75 -2.52
CA ILE A 44 -17.62 8.74 -3.56
C ILE A 44 -16.58 9.85 -3.56
N GLY A 45 -16.22 10.38 -2.38
CA GLY A 45 -15.18 11.41 -2.26
C GLY A 45 -13.84 10.95 -2.82
N PHE A 46 -13.41 9.73 -2.50
CA PHE A 46 -12.18 9.16 -3.07
C PHE A 46 -12.27 8.92 -4.57
N ALA A 47 -13.41 8.46 -5.08
CA ALA A 47 -13.62 8.30 -6.51
C ALA A 47 -13.49 9.65 -7.23
N MET A 48 -14.20 10.68 -6.75
CA MET A 48 -14.12 12.03 -7.31
C MET A 48 -12.70 12.59 -7.28
N PHE A 49 -11.98 12.40 -6.18
CA PHE A 49 -10.58 12.81 -6.08
C PHE A 49 -9.69 12.04 -7.07
N ALA A 50 -9.74 10.71 -7.06
CA ALA A 50 -8.88 9.85 -7.84
C ALA A 50 -9.10 10.07 -9.34
N TYR A 51 -10.33 9.84 -9.82
CA TYR A 51 -10.67 9.99 -11.23
C TYR A 51 -10.55 11.45 -11.68
N GLY A 52 -11.03 12.41 -10.90
CA GLY A 52 -10.98 13.83 -11.26
C GLY A 52 -9.55 14.34 -11.44
N LYS A 53 -8.65 14.08 -10.47
CA LYS A 53 -7.24 14.49 -10.58
C LYS A 53 -6.53 13.78 -11.72
N PHE A 54 -6.77 12.48 -11.89
CA PHE A 54 -6.16 11.69 -12.96
C PHE A 54 -6.60 12.20 -14.34
N ALA A 55 -7.90 12.34 -14.57
CA ALA A 55 -8.44 12.82 -15.84
C ALA A 55 -7.91 14.21 -16.21
N ILE A 56 -7.95 15.18 -15.29
CA ILE A 56 -7.44 16.54 -15.53
C ILE A 56 -5.98 16.52 -15.98
N LYS A 57 -5.14 15.68 -15.37
CA LYS A 57 -3.71 15.65 -15.69
C LYS A 57 -3.41 14.88 -16.97
N VAL A 58 -4.05 13.73 -17.17
CA VAL A 58 -3.79 12.87 -18.32
C VAL A 58 -4.32 13.46 -19.63
N ILE A 59 -5.43 14.23 -19.60
CA ILE A 59 -5.94 14.97 -20.77
C ILE A 59 -4.87 15.88 -21.37
N HIS A 60 -4.05 16.51 -20.54
CA HIS A 60 -3.00 17.40 -21.02
C HIS A 60 -1.75 16.64 -21.48
N LYS A 61 -1.43 15.52 -20.82
CA LYS A 61 -0.28 14.70 -21.15
C LYS A 61 -0.41 13.31 -20.55
N CYS A 62 -0.46 12.30 -21.42
CA CYS A 62 -0.47 10.89 -21.05
C CYS A 62 0.94 10.27 -21.17
N SER A 63 1.41 9.64 -20.11
CA SER A 63 2.61 8.79 -20.11
C SER A 63 2.25 7.36 -20.52
N ARG A 64 3.26 6.57 -20.91
CA ARG A 64 3.05 5.15 -21.26
C ARG A 64 2.39 4.34 -20.14
N MET A 65 2.73 4.64 -18.89
CA MET A 65 2.18 3.94 -17.72
C MET A 65 0.71 4.31 -17.49
N GLU A 66 0.38 5.60 -17.64
CA GLU A 66 -1.00 6.10 -17.55
C GLU A 66 -1.87 5.55 -18.69
N PHE A 67 -1.31 5.39 -19.89
CA PHE A 67 -2.00 4.75 -21.01
C PHE A 67 -2.36 3.30 -20.72
N VAL A 68 -1.43 2.52 -20.16
CA VAL A 68 -1.68 1.12 -19.76
C VAL A 68 -2.77 1.04 -18.69
N VAL A 69 -2.77 1.97 -17.73
CA VAL A 69 -3.83 2.09 -16.72
C VAL A 69 -5.18 2.40 -17.38
N ILE A 70 -5.24 3.36 -18.29
CA ILE A 70 -6.47 3.68 -19.04
C ILE A 70 -6.98 2.48 -19.83
N PHE A 71 -6.08 1.75 -20.50
CA PHE A 71 -6.44 0.55 -21.23
C PHE A 71 -7.08 -0.50 -20.31
N LEU A 72 -6.52 -0.71 -19.12
CA LEU A 72 -7.09 -1.61 -18.12
C LEU A 72 -8.45 -1.13 -17.59
N LEU A 73 -8.62 0.19 -17.39
CA LEU A 73 -9.92 0.79 -17.04
C LEU A 73 -10.97 0.55 -18.14
N CYS A 74 -10.59 0.63 -19.41
CA CYS A 74 -11.50 0.34 -20.52
C CYS A 74 -11.89 -1.14 -20.57
N ILE A 75 -10.94 -2.06 -20.41
CA ILE A 75 -11.25 -3.51 -20.36
C ILE A 75 -12.21 -3.81 -19.21
N THR A 76 -11.88 -3.33 -18.01
CA THR A 76 -12.71 -3.59 -16.82
C THR A 76 -14.07 -2.91 -16.91
N PHE A 77 -14.18 -1.77 -17.58
CA PHE A 77 -15.48 -1.16 -17.87
C PHE A 77 -16.36 -2.06 -18.76
N LEU A 78 -15.78 -2.62 -19.82
CA LEU A 78 -16.51 -3.50 -20.73
C LEU A 78 -16.97 -4.79 -20.04
N THR A 79 -16.09 -5.46 -19.30
CA THR A 79 -16.45 -6.68 -18.57
C THR A 79 -17.45 -6.38 -17.45
N SER A 80 -17.33 -5.24 -16.78
CA SER A 80 -18.26 -4.83 -15.72
C SER A 80 -19.65 -4.47 -16.23
N ILE A 81 -19.78 -3.87 -17.42
CA ILE A 81 -21.08 -3.66 -18.06
C ILE A 81 -21.73 -5.00 -18.37
N TRP A 82 -20.97 -5.96 -18.91
CA TRP A 82 -21.48 -7.28 -19.24
C TRP A 82 -22.01 -8.04 -18.02
N ASN A 83 -21.41 -7.79 -16.85
CA ASN A 83 -21.75 -8.44 -15.59
C ASN A 83 -22.53 -7.53 -14.62
N ASP A 84 -23.19 -6.47 -15.12
CA ASP A 84 -24.06 -5.56 -14.37
C ASP A 84 -23.44 -4.93 -13.09
N GLY A 85 -22.12 -4.72 -13.05
CA GLY A 85 -21.42 -4.32 -11.83
C GLY A 85 -20.58 -3.06 -11.90
N VAL A 86 -20.97 -2.10 -12.74
CA VAL A 86 -20.23 -0.82 -12.95
C VAL A 86 -19.86 -0.12 -11.64
N LYS A 87 -20.72 -0.17 -10.61
CA LYS A 87 -20.43 0.39 -9.28
C LYS A 87 -19.22 -0.28 -8.63
N SER A 88 -19.19 -1.61 -8.65
CA SER A 88 -18.07 -2.41 -8.14
C SER A 88 -16.79 -2.06 -8.89
N MET A 89 -16.89 -1.92 -10.21
CA MET A 89 -15.75 -1.54 -11.03
C MET A 89 -15.17 -0.19 -10.63
N ILE A 90 -16.02 0.84 -10.50
CA ILE A 90 -15.56 2.18 -10.15
C ILE A 90 -14.80 2.14 -8.84
N MET A 91 -15.32 1.44 -7.82
CA MET A 91 -14.72 1.35 -6.49
C MET A 91 -13.36 0.64 -6.49
N VAL A 92 -13.26 -0.53 -7.14
CA VAL A 92 -12.02 -1.31 -7.18
C VAL A 92 -10.93 -0.59 -7.97
N ASN A 93 -11.30 0.06 -9.08
CA ASN A 93 -10.35 0.79 -9.93
C ASN A 93 -9.82 2.09 -9.32
N ILE A 94 -10.41 2.61 -8.24
CA ILE A 94 -9.82 3.74 -7.47
C ILE A 94 -8.37 3.40 -7.10
N SER A 95 -8.14 2.16 -6.67
CA SER A 95 -6.85 1.67 -6.22
C SER A 95 -5.75 1.68 -7.29
N LEU A 96 -6.13 1.48 -8.55
CA LEU A 96 -5.25 1.52 -9.71
C LEU A 96 -4.80 2.96 -10.03
N ILE A 97 -5.73 3.90 -9.88
CA ILE A 97 -5.55 5.31 -10.29
C ILE A 97 -4.93 6.15 -9.17
N MET A 98 -5.22 5.81 -7.91
CA MET A 98 -4.88 6.61 -6.74
C MET A 98 -3.38 6.93 -6.59
N PRO A 99 -2.42 6.01 -6.86
CA PRO A 99 -0.99 6.37 -6.88
C PRO A 99 -0.67 7.52 -7.83
N PHE A 100 -1.28 7.55 -9.03
CA PHE A 100 -1.07 8.63 -9.99
C PHE A 100 -1.69 9.93 -9.49
N SER A 101 -2.91 9.87 -8.94
CA SER A 101 -3.60 11.03 -8.38
C SER A 101 -2.84 11.67 -7.22
N PHE A 102 -2.24 10.87 -6.33
CA PHE A 102 -1.30 11.36 -5.32
C PHE A 102 -0.07 11.96 -5.94
N SER A 103 0.50 11.31 -6.98
CA SER A 103 1.70 11.84 -7.62
C SER A 103 1.48 13.26 -8.17
N TYR A 104 0.26 13.59 -8.59
CA TYR A 104 -0.13 14.91 -9.12
C TYR A 104 -0.38 15.99 -8.06
N LEU A 105 -0.31 15.63 -6.78
CA LEU A 105 -0.23 16.63 -5.72
C LEU A 105 1.16 17.28 -5.78
N ASP A 106 1.22 18.58 -5.56
CA ASP A 106 2.49 19.29 -5.43
C ASP A 106 2.92 19.23 -3.95
N ILE A 107 3.38 18.05 -3.50
CA ILE A 107 3.75 17.86 -2.09
C ILE A 107 5.02 18.64 -1.73
N ASP A 108 4.98 19.35 -0.61
CA ASP A 108 6.10 20.14 -0.08
C ASP A 108 7.04 19.30 0.81
N TYR A 109 8.27 19.10 0.34
CA TYR A 109 9.35 18.36 1.02
C TYR A 109 10.34 19.26 1.79
N SER A 110 10.12 20.58 1.86
CA SER A 110 11.10 21.56 2.38
C SER A 110 11.56 21.32 3.83
N ASN A 111 10.77 20.62 4.65
CA ASN A 111 11.14 20.27 6.02
C ASN A 111 10.75 18.81 6.35
N ILE A 112 11.14 17.90 5.46
CA ILE A 112 10.75 16.49 5.49
C ILE A 112 11.01 15.81 6.84
N HIS A 113 12.13 16.14 7.51
CA HIS A 113 12.50 15.58 8.81
C HIS A 113 11.50 15.96 9.91
N ARG A 114 11.22 17.27 10.06
CA ARG A 114 10.20 17.72 11.01
C ARG A 114 8.83 17.18 10.66
N GLN A 115 8.47 17.20 9.38
CA GLN A 115 7.16 16.75 8.90
C GLN A 115 6.91 15.26 9.21
N SER A 116 7.90 14.38 9.02
CA SER A 116 7.73 12.95 9.32
C SER A 116 7.63 12.69 10.82
N ILE A 117 8.37 13.42 11.66
CA ILE A 117 8.28 13.31 13.13
C ILE A 117 6.87 13.64 13.59
N TRP A 118 6.33 14.79 13.16
CA TRP A 118 4.98 15.21 13.54
C TRP A 118 3.93 14.22 13.08
N ALA A 119 4.01 13.76 11.82
CA ALA A 119 3.09 12.76 11.30
C ALA A 119 3.15 11.45 12.09
N ALA A 120 4.36 10.96 12.43
CA ALA A 120 4.54 9.75 13.21
C ALA A 120 3.94 9.88 14.62
N LEU A 121 4.21 10.98 15.34
CA LEU A 121 3.71 11.20 16.70
C LEU A 121 2.18 11.32 16.74
N VAL A 122 1.57 12.05 15.80
CA VAL A 122 0.10 12.16 15.70
C VAL A 122 -0.51 10.80 15.37
N ASN A 123 0.08 10.04 14.44
CA ASN A 123 -0.40 8.71 14.11
C ASN A 123 -0.27 7.74 15.30
N LEU A 124 0.75 7.87 16.14
CA LEU A 124 0.87 7.07 17.36
C LEU A 124 -0.26 7.35 18.35
N MET A 125 -0.63 8.63 18.54
CA MET A 125 -1.82 8.95 19.35
C MET A 125 -3.09 8.30 18.79
N LEU A 126 -3.28 8.34 17.47
CA LEU A 126 -4.41 7.69 16.82
C LEU A 126 -4.36 6.15 16.96
N VAL A 127 -3.17 5.54 16.86
CA VAL A 127 -2.96 4.10 17.11
C VAL A 127 -3.34 3.73 18.54
N ILE A 128 -2.91 4.51 19.53
CA ILE A 128 -3.26 4.28 20.94
C ILE A 128 -4.79 4.31 21.13
N LEU A 129 -5.48 5.28 20.50
CA LEU A 129 -6.94 5.36 20.53
C LEU A 129 -7.60 4.13 19.89
N LEU A 130 -7.07 3.63 18.77
CA LEU A 130 -7.59 2.42 18.12
C LEU A 130 -7.40 1.18 19.02
N VAL A 131 -6.22 1.01 19.61
CA VAL A 131 -5.92 -0.11 20.52
C VAL A 131 -6.77 -0.04 21.79
N SER A 132 -7.10 1.15 22.30
CA SER A 132 -8.01 1.28 23.45
C SER A 132 -9.46 0.84 23.16
N ASN A 133 -9.83 0.64 21.89
CA ASN A 133 -11.17 0.24 21.47
C ASN A 133 -11.14 -1.08 20.68
N THR A 134 -10.29 -2.03 21.07
CA THR A 134 -10.09 -3.32 20.35
C THR A 134 -11.38 -4.12 20.17
N ALA A 135 -12.31 -4.07 21.11
CA ALA A 135 -13.58 -4.80 21.05
C ALA A 135 -14.45 -4.42 19.84
N GLY A 136 -14.28 -3.22 19.29
CA GLY A 136 -15.03 -2.75 18.13
C GLY A 136 -14.45 -3.15 16.76
N TRP A 137 -13.35 -3.91 16.72
CA TRP A 137 -12.61 -4.17 15.48
C TRP A 137 -12.32 -5.65 15.27
N ASN A 138 -12.36 -6.07 14.00
CA ASN A 138 -11.67 -7.28 13.58
C ASN A 138 -10.15 -7.08 13.76
N SER A 139 -9.48 -8.02 14.41
CA SER A 139 -8.04 -7.96 14.72
C SER A 139 -7.14 -7.74 13.49
N ASN A 140 -7.48 -8.32 12.33
CA ASN A 140 -6.66 -8.19 11.12
C ASN A 140 -6.83 -6.80 10.51
N SER A 141 -8.06 -6.29 10.45
CA SER A 141 -8.34 -4.92 10.03
C SER A 141 -7.71 -3.90 10.99
N LEU A 142 -7.78 -4.14 12.31
CA LEU A 142 -7.13 -3.31 13.31
C LEU A 142 -5.61 -3.32 13.14
N ALA A 143 -5.01 -4.50 12.97
CA ALA A 143 -3.58 -4.62 12.77
C ALA A 143 -3.12 -3.97 11.46
N PHE A 144 -3.90 -4.05 10.39
CA PHE A 144 -3.62 -3.33 9.15
C PHE A 144 -3.64 -1.81 9.37
N MET A 145 -4.66 -1.30 10.08
CA MET A 145 -4.75 0.11 10.43
C MET A 145 -3.57 0.56 11.29
N ILE A 146 -3.20 -0.21 12.31
CA ILE A 146 -2.04 0.10 13.13
C ILE A 146 -0.76 0.08 12.28
N PHE A 147 -0.57 -0.94 11.43
CA PHE A 147 0.58 -1.05 10.53
C PHE A 147 0.71 0.20 9.65
N ASN A 148 -0.39 0.68 9.06
CA ASN A 148 -0.41 1.93 8.28
C ASN A 148 0.10 3.12 9.10
N GLY A 149 -0.41 3.32 10.31
CA GLY A 149 -0.05 4.43 11.17
C GLY A 149 1.44 4.43 11.53
N ILE A 150 1.95 3.27 11.94
CA ILE A 150 3.34 3.10 12.41
C ILE A 150 4.35 3.13 11.27
N SER A 151 3.94 2.74 10.06
CA SER A 151 4.80 2.65 8.87
C SER A 151 5.42 4.02 8.51
N ILE A 152 4.80 5.13 8.91
CA ILE A 152 5.35 6.48 8.74
C ILE A 152 6.66 6.66 9.54
N GLY A 153 6.81 5.97 10.67
CA GLY A 153 8.05 5.89 11.43
C GLY A 153 9.21 5.31 10.63
N PHE A 154 8.95 4.54 9.57
CA PHE A 154 9.98 3.98 8.69
C PHE A 154 10.69 5.09 7.91
N ILE A 155 9.93 6.07 7.43
CA ILE A 155 10.47 7.26 6.76
C ILE A 155 11.30 8.07 7.76
N TRP A 156 10.75 8.37 8.94
CA TRP A 156 11.46 9.10 9.99
C TRP A 156 12.80 8.41 10.34
N PHE A 157 12.80 7.10 10.55
CA PHE A 157 14.01 6.35 10.85
C PHE A 157 15.05 6.47 9.73
N LYS A 158 14.66 6.32 8.46
CA LYS A 158 15.60 6.37 7.32
C LYS A 158 16.19 7.76 7.06
N ILE A 159 15.47 8.84 7.36
CA ILE A 159 15.97 10.21 7.20
C ILE A 159 16.69 10.76 8.44
N SER A 160 16.70 10.01 9.55
CA SER A 160 17.33 10.45 10.80
C SER A 160 18.86 10.40 10.70
N ASN A 161 19.47 11.59 10.69
CA ASN A 161 20.92 11.73 10.58
C ASN A 161 21.62 11.89 11.95
N SER A 162 20.93 12.42 12.96
CA SER A 162 21.48 12.56 14.31
C SER A 162 21.24 11.32 15.16
N VAL A 163 22.18 11.00 16.05
CA VAL A 163 22.05 9.88 16.99
C VAL A 163 20.77 10.00 17.82
N VAL A 164 20.50 11.21 18.34
CA VAL A 164 19.29 11.50 19.13
C VAL A 164 18.03 11.21 18.33
N SER A 165 17.91 11.73 17.10
CA SER A 165 16.71 11.51 16.28
C SER A 165 16.52 10.03 15.93
N LYS A 166 17.62 9.31 15.70
CA LYS A 166 17.58 7.87 15.42
C LYS A 166 17.15 7.06 16.63
N VAL A 167 17.65 7.38 17.83
CA VAL A 167 17.20 6.76 19.10
C VAL A 167 15.71 7.03 19.32
N CYS A 168 15.24 8.26 19.13
CA CYS A 168 13.81 8.58 19.24
C CYS A 168 12.96 7.79 18.23
N ALA A 169 13.40 7.68 16.98
CA ALA A 169 12.71 6.89 15.96
C ALA A 169 12.69 5.39 16.34
N THR A 170 13.78 4.86 16.91
CA THR A 170 13.83 3.48 17.41
C THR A 170 12.83 3.27 18.55
N ILE A 171 12.81 4.15 19.55
CA ILE A 171 11.87 4.08 20.68
C ILE A 171 10.42 4.11 20.16
N TYR A 172 10.13 5.03 19.23
CA TYR A 172 8.84 5.10 18.55
C TYR A 172 8.46 3.76 17.91
N LEU A 173 9.36 3.18 17.11
CA LEU A 173 9.11 1.92 16.41
C LEU A 173 8.93 0.75 17.37
N LEU A 174 9.68 0.70 18.47
CA LEU A 174 9.55 -0.35 19.49
C LEU A 174 8.18 -0.29 20.17
N ILE A 175 7.78 0.88 20.67
CA ILE A 175 6.47 1.09 21.31
C ILE A 175 5.35 0.75 20.31
N SER A 176 5.47 1.28 19.10
CA SER A 176 4.49 1.09 18.03
C SER A 176 4.35 -0.37 17.60
N SER A 177 5.45 -1.11 17.53
CA SER A 177 5.44 -2.54 17.20
C SER A 177 4.81 -3.36 18.32
N GLY A 178 5.05 -3.01 19.59
CA GLY A 178 4.37 -3.61 20.73
C GLY A 178 2.84 -3.45 20.65
N LEU A 179 2.37 -2.24 20.30
CA LEU A 179 0.94 -1.96 20.08
C LEU A 179 0.35 -2.73 18.89
N LEU A 180 1.14 -2.95 17.83
CA LEU A 180 0.70 -3.78 16.70
C LEU A 180 0.56 -5.25 17.11
N LEU A 181 1.54 -5.79 17.85
CA LEU A 181 1.51 -7.17 18.32
C LEU A 181 0.32 -7.41 19.27
N SER A 182 -0.03 -6.43 20.11
CA SER A 182 -1.22 -6.53 20.98
C SER A 182 -2.54 -6.56 20.22
N ALA A 183 -2.59 -6.22 18.94
CA ALA A 183 -3.79 -6.40 18.11
C ALA A 183 -4.05 -7.89 17.78
N GLY A 184 -3.10 -8.79 18.07
CA GLY A 184 -3.28 -10.24 17.97
C GLY A 184 -3.25 -10.78 16.53
N SER A 185 -2.86 -9.98 15.54
CA SER A 185 -2.69 -10.43 14.16
C SER A 185 -1.30 -11.01 13.92
N ARG A 186 -1.24 -12.29 13.58
CA ARG A 186 0.00 -13.03 13.33
C ARG A 186 0.77 -12.52 12.12
N ASN A 187 0.05 -12.32 11.01
CA ASN A 187 0.62 -11.81 9.77
C ASN A 187 1.28 -10.46 10.00
N ALA A 188 0.59 -9.54 10.69
CA ALA A 188 1.15 -8.23 11.02
C ALA A 188 2.41 -8.31 11.88
N GLY A 189 2.48 -9.27 12.81
CA GLY A 189 3.67 -9.53 13.63
C GLY A 189 4.88 -9.96 12.79
N ILE A 190 4.71 -10.88 11.85
CA ILE A 190 5.79 -11.32 10.95
C ILE A 190 6.22 -10.16 10.04
N VAL A 191 5.26 -9.44 9.46
CA VAL A 191 5.54 -8.33 8.54
C VAL A 191 6.30 -7.20 9.22
N ILE A 192 5.94 -6.82 10.45
CA ILE A 192 6.64 -5.75 11.15
C ILE A 192 8.09 -6.13 11.42
N VAL A 193 8.37 -7.38 11.79
CA VAL A 193 9.74 -7.88 12.00
C VAL A 193 10.55 -7.78 10.69
N ILE A 194 9.99 -8.23 9.57
CA ILE A 194 10.63 -8.12 8.25
C ILE A 194 10.92 -6.65 7.92
N CYS A 195 9.94 -5.75 8.11
CA CYS A 195 10.12 -4.33 7.86
C CYS A 195 11.20 -3.68 8.75
N LEU A 196 11.26 -4.06 10.03
CA LEU A 196 12.29 -3.59 10.95
C LEU A 196 13.68 -4.05 10.53
N ILE A 197 13.83 -5.30 10.08
CA ILE A 197 15.10 -5.81 9.53
C ILE A 197 15.51 -4.97 8.31
N LEU A 198 14.58 -4.72 7.36
CA LEU A 198 14.84 -3.87 6.19
C LEU A 198 15.24 -2.44 6.57
N LEU A 199 14.71 -1.90 7.68
CA LEU A 199 15.10 -0.58 8.17
C LEU A 199 16.55 -0.52 8.64
N LEU A 200 17.07 -1.59 9.24
CA LEU A 200 18.45 -1.65 9.72
C LEU A 200 19.46 -1.75 8.57
N ILE A 201 19.03 -2.19 7.38
CA ILE A 201 19.90 -2.36 6.23
C ILE A 201 20.45 -0.99 5.75
N PRO A 202 21.78 -0.83 5.61
CA PRO A 202 22.40 0.41 5.14
C PRO A 202 21.98 0.80 3.71
N THR A 203 21.88 2.11 3.47
CA THR A 203 21.57 2.69 2.14
C THR A 203 22.45 2.16 1.00
N PRO A 204 23.78 1.96 1.16
CA PRO A 204 24.60 1.38 0.09
C PRO A 204 24.14 -0.01 -0.38
N ILE A 205 23.56 -0.82 0.51
CA ILE A 205 23.04 -2.15 0.15
C ILE A 205 21.76 -2.01 -0.68
N PHE A 206 20.87 -1.07 -0.34
CA PHE A 206 19.69 -0.75 -1.16
C PHE A 206 20.03 -0.21 -2.55
N LYS A 207 21.23 0.36 -2.76
CA LYS A 207 21.71 0.75 -4.09
C LYS A 207 22.07 -0.45 -4.96
N ASN A 208 22.35 -1.62 -4.38
CA ASN A 208 22.55 -2.84 -5.15
C ASN A 208 21.24 -3.28 -5.80
N LYS A 209 21.24 -3.27 -7.14
CA LYS A 209 20.07 -3.58 -7.97
C LYS A 209 19.50 -4.97 -7.70
N TRP A 210 20.34 -5.99 -7.60
CA TRP A 210 19.89 -7.38 -7.40
C TRP A 210 19.32 -7.60 -6.01
N PHE A 211 19.96 -7.00 -5.00
CA PHE A 211 19.46 -7.03 -3.63
C PHE A 211 18.07 -6.37 -3.55
N PHE A 212 17.93 -5.15 -4.08
CA PHE A 212 16.66 -4.42 -4.09
C PHE A 212 15.56 -5.20 -4.83
N ARG A 213 15.89 -5.77 -5.99
CA ARG A 213 14.99 -6.62 -6.78
C ARG A 213 14.53 -7.86 -6.05
N THR A 214 15.45 -8.55 -5.40
CA THR A 214 15.14 -9.76 -4.63
C THR A 214 14.11 -9.43 -3.55
N ILE A 215 14.29 -8.34 -2.80
CA ILE A 215 13.34 -7.99 -1.74
C ILE A 215 11.94 -7.72 -2.29
N TYR A 216 11.80 -6.81 -3.26
CA TYR A 216 10.46 -6.44 -3.71
C TYR A 216 9.80 -7.57 -4.52
N LEU A 217 10.57 -8.34 -5.31
CA LEU A 217 10.03 -9.50 -6.05
C LEU A 217 9.59 -10.60 -5.10
N THR A 218 10.36 -10.91 -4.05
CA THR A 218 9.94 -11.89 -3.04
C THR A 218 8.62 -11.47 -2.38
N ALA A 219 8.48 -10.20 -2.01
CA ALA A 219 7.23 -9.70 -1.41
C ALA A 219 6.03 -9.82 -2.36
N MET A 220 6.22 -9.51 -3.64
CA MET A 220 5.16 -9.64 -4.65
C MET A 220 4.89 -11.10 -5.04
N LEU A 221 5.90 -11.96 -5.09
CA LEU A 221 5.71 -13.37 -5.41
C LEU A 221 5.07 -14.13 -4.24
N ALA A 222 5.29 -13.68 -3.00
CA ALA A 222 4.66 -14.28 -1.83
C ALA A 222 3.12 -14.20 -1.90
N THR A 223 2.54 -13.17 -2.53
CA THR A 223 1.08 -13.10 -2.73
C THR A 223 0.60 -14.09 -3.80
N VAL A 224 1.42 -14.38 -4.81
CA VAL A 224 1.12 -15.35 -5.88
C VAL A 224 1.18 -16.78 -5.35
N PHE A 225 2.26 -17.12 -4.64
CA PHE A 225 2.50 -18.46 -4.10
C PHE A 225 1.90 -18.66 -2.70
N ALA A 226 0.99 -17.80 -2.26
CA ALA A 226 0.44 -17.83 -0.90
C ALA A 226 -0.16 -19.20 -0.54
N SER A 227 -0.95 -19.77 -1.45
CA SER A 227 -1.55 -21.11 -1.26
C SER A 227 -0.48 -22.19 -1.18
N ASP A 228 0.45 -22.25 -2.14
CA ASP A 228 1.48 -23.31 -2.17
C ASP A 228 2.44 -23.21 -0.96
N VAL A 229 2.78 -22.00 -0.52
CA VAL A 229 3.61 -21.76 0.68
C VAL A 229 2.85 -22.18 1.95
N MET A 230 1.56 -21.84 2.06
CA MET A 230 0.74 -22.27 3.20
C MET A 230 0.66 -23.80 3.22
N THR A 231 0.34 -24.46 2.10
CA THR A 231 0.31 -25.93 2.01
C THR A 231 1.63 -26.55 2.48
N TYR A 232 2.77 -26.06 1.98
CA TYR A 232 4.08 -26.57 2.41
C TYR A 232 4.33 -26.42 3.92
N VAL A 233 3.92 -25.29 4.50
CA VAL A 233 4.06 -25.06 5.95
C VAL A 233 3.13 -25.98 6.74
N PHE A 234 1.91 -26.22 6.25
CA PHE A 234 0.94 -27.12 6.85
C PHE A 234 1.33 -28.59 6.80
N ASP A 235 1.96 -29.02 5.71
CA ASP A 235 2.44 -30.39 5.53
C ASP A 235 3.76 -30.66 6.30
N ASN A 236 4.35 -29.64 6.93
CA ASN A 236 5.60 -29.74 7.67
C ASN A 236 5.40 -29.49 9.18
N ASP A 237 5.26 -30.57 9.94
CA ASP A 237 4.98 -30.55 11.39
C ASP A 237 5.99 -29.73 12.20
N GLU A 238 7.28 -29.76 11.83
CA GLU A 238 8.33 -29.03 12.55
C GLU A 238 8.19 -27.52 12.37
N LEU A 239 8.00 -27.07 11.13
CA LEU A 239 7.79 -25.65 10.82
C LEU A 239 6.49 -25.15 11.44
N MET A 240 5.42 -25.95 11.38
CA MET A 240 4.14 -25.61 11.99
C MET A 240 4.30 -25.41 13.50
N LYS A 241 4.98 -26.34 14.18
CA LYS A 241 5.22 -26.24 15.62
C LYS A 241 6.01 -24.97 15.99
N GLN A 242 7.06 -24.64 15.24
CA GLN A 242 7.85 -23.42 15.46
C GLN A 242 7.01 -22.14 15.28
N LEU A 243 6.15 -22.09 14.26
CA LEU A 243 5.27 -20.95 14.00
C LEU A 243 4.17 -20.81 15.07
N VAL A 244 3.59 -21.92 15.51
CA VAL A 244 2.61 -21.93 16.59
C VAL A 244 3.26 -21.43 17.88
N GLU A 245 4.42 -21.96 18.27
CA GLU A 245 5.16 -21.53 19.46
C GLU A 245 5.52 -20.03 19.42
N TYR A 246 6.02 -19.56 18.28
CA TYR A 246 6.34 -18.15 18.10
C TYR A 246 5.09 -17.27 18.28
N THR A 247 3.98 -17.64 17.65
CA THR A 247 2.78 -16.79 17.65
C THR A 247 1.90 -16.92 18.87
N SER A 248 1.94 -18.03 19.58
CA SER A 248 1.25 -18.19 20.87
C SER A 248 1.80 -17.23 21.94
N SER A 249 3.01 -16.70 21.76
CA SER A 249 3.58 -15.71 22.68
C SER A 249 2.88 -14.34 22.64
N TYR A 250 2.11 -14.05 21.58
CA TYR A 250 1.44 -12.75 21.40
C TYR A 250 0.02 -12.82 20.79
N SER A 251 -0.50 -14.01 20.48
CA SER A 251 -1.85 -14.20 19.93
C SER A 251 -2.50 -15.44 20.55
N GLU A 252 -3.69 -15.27 21.15
CA GLU A 252 -4.49 -16.35 21.74
C GLU A 252 -5.32 -17.14 20.71
N LYS A 253 -5.29 -16.73 19.43
CA LYS A 253 -6.04 -17.43 18.37
C LYS A 253 -5.46 -18.82 18.16
N ALA A 254 -6.27 -19.86 17.92
CA ALA A 254 -5.76 -21.11 17.35
C ALA A 254 -5.10 -20.82 15.98
N TRP A 255 -4.07 -21.57 15.55
CA TRP A 255 -3.48 -21.44 14.20
C TRP A 255 -4.45 -21.94 13.12
N GLY A 256 -5.61 -21.29 12.99
CA GLY A 256 -6.62 -21.60 11.97
C GLY A 256 -6.28 -20.98 10.61
N MET A 257 -5.03 -21.11 10.18
CA MET A 257 -4.68 -20.81 8.79
C MET A 257 -5.23 -21.91 7.85
N ASP A 258 -5.69 -23.04 8.37
CA ASP A 258 -6.28 -24.17 7.64
C ASP A 258 -7.50 -23.70 6.84
N THR A 259 -8.39 -22.93 7.48
CA THR A 259 -9.55 -22.31 6.81
C THR A 259 -9.14 -21.29 5.74
N HIS A 260 -8.02 -20.59 5.94
CA HIS A 260 -7.50 -19.67 4.91
C HIS A 260 -6.91 -20.46 3.73
N LEU A 261 -6.21 -21.56 4.01
CA LEU A 261 -5.67 -22.44 2.97
C LEU A 261 -6.81 -23.08 2.15
N ASP A 262 -7.83 -23.61 2.83
CA ASP A 262 -9.02 -24.19 2.18
C ASP A 262 -9.70 -23.17 1.27
N LEU A 263 -9.88 -21.94 1.75
CA LEU A 263 -10.43 -20.85 0.95
C LEU A 263 -9.55 -20.53 -0.27
N LEU A 264 -8.23 -20.46 -0.11
CA LEU A 264 -7.33 -20.19 -1.24
C LEU A 264 -7.34 -21.31 -2.28
N ILE A 265 -7.42 -22.58 -1.84
CA ILE A 265 -7.54 -23.74 -2.72
C ILE A 265 -8.89 -23.71 -3.46
N GLU A 266 -9.99 -23.43 -2.74
CA GLU A 266 -11.33 -23.31 -3.32
C GLU A 266 -11.38 -22.19 -4.37
N VAL A 267 -10.88 -21.00 -4.02
CA VAL A 267 -10.79 -19.84 -4.91
C VAL A 267 -9.95 -20.14 -6.15
N ARG A 268 -8.85 -20.88 -6.01
CA ARG A 268 -8.03 -21.34 -7.14
C ARG A 268 -8.79 -22.33 -8.03
N GLY A 269 -9.53 -23.27 -7.44
CA GLY A 269 -10.37 -24.23 -8.15
C GLY A 269 -11.49 -23.55 -8.94
N ASN A 270 -12.28 -22.71 -8.26
CA ASN A 270 -13.37 -21.94 -8.84
C ASN A 270 -12.88 -21.05 -10.00
N PHE A 271 -11.70 -20.43 -9.89
CA PHE A 271 -11.14 -19.62 -10.97
C PHE A 271 -10.76 -20.48 -12.18
N ALA A 272 -10.28 -21.71 -11.98
CA ALA A 272 -9.90 -22.62 -13.06
C ALA A 272 -11.10 -23.10 -13.88
N GLU A 273 -12.29 -23.16 -13.27
CA GLU A 273 -13.55 -23.52 -13.91
C GLU A 273 -14.14 -22.40 -14.78
N LEU A 274 -13.67 -21.16 -14.62
CA LEU A 274 -14.14 -20.04 -15.43
C LEU A 274 -13.79 -20.20 -16.91
N GLY A 275 -14.68 -19.70 -17.78
CA GLY A 275 -14.46 -19.66 -19.22
C GLY A 275 -13.16 -18.93 -19.60
N PHE A 276 -12.56 -19.31 -20.74
CA PHE A 276 -11.27 -18.77 -21.19
C PHE A 276 -11.22 -17.23 -21.18
N PHE A 277 -12.24 -16.57 -21.75
CA PHE A 277 -12.30 -15.11 -21.80
C PHE A 277 -12.38 -14.47 -20.40
N THR A 278 -13.17 -15.06 -19.50
CA THR A 278 -13.28 -14.60 -18.12
C THR A 278 -11.97 -14.77 -17.36
N ARG A 279 -11.25 -15.89 -17.53
CA ARG A 279 -9.91 -16.06 -16.94
C ARG A 279 -8.90 -15.05 -17.49
N LEU A 280 -8.99 -14.70 -18.77
CA LEU A 280 -8.07 -13.76 -19.40
C LEU A 280 -8.31 -12.30 -18.97
N LEU A 281 -9.58 -11.87 -18.96
CA LEU A 281 -9.98 -10.46 -18.80
C LEU A 281 -10.61 -10.12 -17.45
N GLY A 282 -10.95 -11.13 -16.66
CA GLY A 282 -11.67 -10.99 -15.39
C GLY A 282 -13.16 -10.75 -15.58
N GLU A 283 -13.88 -10.77 -14.46
CA GLU A 283 -15.32 -10.51 -14.40
C GLU A 283 -15.63 -9.00 -14.34
N GLY A 284 -14.65 -8.15 -13.97
CA GLY A 284 -14.86 -6.71 -13.81
C GLY A 284 -15.81 -6.35 -12.64
N ILE A 285 -16.10 -7.32 -11.78
CA ILE A 285 -16.98 -7.20 -10.62
C ILE A 285 -16.38 -7.94 -9.42
N LYS A 286 -16.59 -7.42 -8.21
CA LYS A 286 -16.16 -8.08 -6.97
C LYS A 286 -17.17 -9.18 -6.62
N THR A 287 -16.88 -10.41 -7.03
CA THR A 287 -17.72 -11.61 -6.84
C THR A 287 -17.29 -12.48 -5.67
N GLN A 288 -15.99 -12.58 -5.44
CA GLN A 288 -15.38 -13.43 -4.42
C GLN A 288 -14.59 -12.60 -3.41
N HIS A 289 -14.70 -12.94 -2.13
CA HIS A 289 -13.86 -12.42 -1.04
C HIS A 289 -12.69 -13.38 -0.83
N THR A 290 -11.56 -13.08 -1.46
CA THR A 290 -10.47 -14.06 -1.62
C THR A 290 -9.37 -13.98 -0.57
N HIS A 291 -9.46 -13.06 0.40
CA HIS A 291 -8.47 -12.81 1.47
C HIS A 291 -6.98 -12.84 1.00
N ASN A 292 -6.72 -12.57 -0.28
CA ASN A 292 -5.39 -12.48 -0.89
C ASN A 292 -5.42 -11.60 -2.14
N LEU A 293 -4.43 -10.71 -2.26
CA LEU A 293 -4.37 -9.70 -3.32
C LEU A 293 -4.33 -10.29 -4.74
N PHE A 294 -3.58 -11.37 -4.92
CA PHE A 294 -3.38 -11.98 -6.23
C PHE A 294 -4.69 -12.60 -6.72
N TYR A 295 -5.34 -13.43 -5.90
CA TYR A 295 -6.59 -14.06 -6.28
C TYR A 295 -7.71 -13.03 -6.48
N GLN A 296 -7.78 -11.99 -5.64
CA GLN A 296 -8.74 -10.90 -5.85
C GLN A 296 -8.54 -10.23 -7.21
N SER A 297 -7.28 -10.01 -7.58
CA SER A 297 -6.92 -9.41 -8.85
C SER A 297 -7.27 -10.32 -10.02
N LEU A 298 -7.07 -11.64 -9.90
CA LEU A 298 -7.43 -12.60 -10.95
C LEU A 298 -8.93 -12.58 -11.24
N TYR A 299 -9.78 -12.64 -10.23
CA TYR A 299 -11.24 -12.60 -10.43
C TYR A 299 -11.69 -11.29 -11.08
N PHE A 300 -11.16 -10.16 -10.62
CA PHE A 300 -11.62 -8.87 -11.09
C PHE A 300 -11.01 -8.46 -12.46
N TYR A 301 -9.71 -8.68 -12.64
CA TYR A 301 -8.91 -8.21 -13.79
C TYR A 301 -8.45 -9.30 -14.76
N GLY A 302 -8.63 -10.58 -14.40
CA GLY A 302 -8.10 -11.72 -15.15
C GLY A 302 -6.57 -11.79 -15.11
N TYR A 303 -6.01 -12.77 -15.82
CA TYR A 303 -4.56 -12.90 -15.97
C TYR A 303 -3.92 -11.67 -16.60
N LEU A 304 -4.55 -11.09 -17.63
CA LEU A 304 -3.97 -9.95 -18.36
C LEU A 304 -3.85 -8.73 -17.44
N GLY A 305 -4.94 -8.35 -16.78
CA GLY A 305 -4.94 -7.18 -15.94
C GLY A 305 -4.14 -7.36 -14.65
N THR A 306 -4.13 -8.57 -14.07
CA THR A 306 -3.26 -8.90 -12.93
C THR A 306 -1.78 -8.79 -13.30
N ALA A 307 -1.37 -9.29 -14.47
CA ALA A 307 0.00 -9.13 -14.95
C ALA A 307 0.37 -7.65 -15.14
N ILE A 308 -0.53 -6.85 -15.72
CA ILE A 308 -0.34 -5.41 -15.90
C ILE A 308 -0.17 -4.69 -14.55
N LEU A 309 -0.98 -5.03 -13.54
CA LEU A 309 -0.88 -4.49 -12.19
C LEU A 309 0.49 -4.77 -11.57
N TYR A 310 0.94 -6.02 -11.60
CA TYR A 310 2.23 -6.41 -11.04
C TYR A 310 3.38 -5.74 -11.78
N ILE A 311 3.35 -5.71 -13.12
CA ILE A 311 4.35 -4.99 -13.93
C ILE A 311 4.39 -3.49 -13.57
N SER A 312 3.23 -2.88 -13.33
CA SER A 312 3.15 -1.47 -12.93
C SER A 312 3.86 -1.23 -11.60
N TYR A 313 3.69 -2.11 -10.61
CA TYR A 313 4.39 -1.99 -9.33
C TYR A 313 5.89 -2.31 -9.43
N ILE A 314 6.28 -3.27 -10.27
CA ILE A 314 7.70 -3.50 -10.61
C ILE A 314 8.32 -2.20 -11.15
N ILE A 315 7.64 -1.51 -12.08
CA ILE A 315 8.10 -0.24 -12.62
C ILE A 315 8.20 0.82 -11.52
N ILE A 316 7.24 0.90 -10.59
CA ILE A 316 7.28 1.84 -9.45
C ILE A 316 8.50 1.56 -8.56
N PHE A 317 8.77 0.29 -8.23
CA PHE A 317 9.96 -0.09 -7.47
C PHE A 317 11.26 0.26 -8.23
N GLU A 318 11.34 -0.02 -9.52
CA GLU A 318 12.52 0.32 -10.35
C GLU A 318 12.73 1.84 -10.46
N ILE A 319 11.65 2.64 -10.50
CA ILE A 319 11.73 4.10 -10.37
C ILE A 319 12.31 4.48 -9.00
N GLY A 320 11.81 3.85 -7.93
CA GLY A 320 12.30 4.06 -6.58
C GLY A 320 13.80 3.76 -6.46
N HIS A 321 14.25 2.61 -6.98
CA HIS A 321 15.67 2.23 -7.02
C HIS A 321 16.51 3.26 -7.74
N LYS A 322 16.06 3.74 -8.92
CA LYS A 322 16.75 4.78 -9.67
C LYS A 322 16.91 6.07 -8.86
N LEU A 323 15.86 6.49 -8.16
CA LEU A 323 15.91 7.68 -7.29
C LEU A 323 16.90 7.50 -6.12
N ILE A 324 16.96 6.31 -5.54
CA ILE A 324 17.89 5.96 -4.45
C ILE A 324 19.34 6.00 -4.95
N VAL A 325 19.61 5.45 -6.13
CA VAL A 325 20.97 5.39 -6.71
C VAL A 325 21.44 6.79 -7.13
N GLU A 326 20.63 7.52 -7.90
CA GLU A 326 21.03 8.80 -8.50
C GLU A 326 21.04 9.95 -7.48
N TYR A 327 20.11 9.97 -6.53
CA TYR A 327 19.90 11.11 -5.64
C TYR A 327 20.08 10.79 -4.15
N ASN A 328 20.42 9.55 -3.80
CA ASN A 328 20.55 9.11 -2.41
C ASN A 328 19.27 9.39 -1.57
N ASP A 329 18.11 9.29 -2.20
CA ASP A 329 16.84 9.68 -1.59
C ASP A 329 16.37 8.64 -0.56
N THR A 330 16.62 8.93 0.72
CA THR A 330 16.30 8.06 1.85
C THR A 330 14.81 8.02 2.18
N VAL A 331 14.03 9.03 1.77
CA VAL A 331 12.56 9.02 1.90
C VAL A 331 11.99 7.91 1.01
N ILE A 332 12.52 7.77 -0.20
CA ILE A 332 12.11 6.74 -1.15
C ILE A 332 12.42 5.33 -0.64
N ILE A 333 13.53 5.13 0.07
CA ILE A 333 13.81 3.86 0.75
C ILE A 333 12.69 3.53 1.75
N GLY A 334 12.33 4.51 2.60
CA GLY A 334 11.21 4.35 3.53
C GLY A 334 9.92 3.98 2.81
N CYS A 335 9.56 4.70 1.74
CA CYS A 335 8.38 4.41 0.92
C CYS A 335 8.39 3.00 0.33
N CYS A 336 9.54 2.52 -0.16
CA CYS A 336 9.66 1.17 -0.70
C CYS A 336 9.46 0.10 0.39
N ILE A 337 10.02 0.29 1.59
CA ILE A 337 9.84 -0.62 2.72
C ILE A 337 8.37 -0.67 3.15
N ILE A 338 7.68 0.47 3.18
CA ILE A 338 6.24 0.53 3.46
C ILE A 338 5.45 -0.28 2.42
N LEU A 339 5.72 -0.10 1.11
CA LEU A 339 5.07 -0.88 0.05
C LEU A 339 5.33 -2.38 0.17
N ILE A 340 6.58 -2.78 0.43
CA ILE A 340 6.95 -4.17 0.68
C ILE A 340 6.12 -4.75 1.83
N GLY A 341 6.03 -4.01 2.94
CA GLY A 341 5.20 -4.39 4.08
C GLY A 341 3.74 -4.58 3.69
N HIS A 342 3.16 -3.69 2.89
CA HIS A 342 1.78 -3.86 2.43
C HIS A 342 1.58 -5.06 1.50
N PHE A 343 2.53 -5.40 0.64
CA PHE A 343 2.44 -6.63 -0.15
C PHE A 343 2.43 -7.87 0.76
N LEU A 344 3.33 -7.92 1.75
CA LEU A 344 3.41 -9.05 2.68
C LEU A 344 2.17 -9.14 3.60
N MET A 345 1.62 -7.99 4.04
CA MET A 345 0.35 -7.95 4.78
C MET A 345 -0.80 -8.57 4.00
N GLN A 346 -0.69 -8.68 2.68
CA GLN A 346 -1.76 -9.17 1.82
C GLN A 346 -1.64 -10.63 1.38
N ILE A 347 -0.74 -11.38 2.01
CA ILE A 347 -0.66 -12.83 1.83
C ILE A 347 -1.93 -13.50 2.37
N GLY A 348 -2.45 -13.02 3.51
CA GLY A 348 -3.64 -13.57 4.17
C GLY A 348 -4.80 -12.58 4.36
N GLU A 349 -4.73 -11.38 3.76
CA GLU A 349 -5.85 -10.42 3.72
C GLU A 349 -5.85 -9.59 2.43
N VAL A 350 -6.97 -8.97 2.05
CA VAL A 350 -7.03 -8.04 0.89
C VAL A 350 -7.21 -6.61 1.37
N TYR A 351 -6.20 -5.76 1.17
CA TYR A 351 -6.28 -4.34 1.58
C TYR A 351 -5.72 -3.33 0.56
N MET A 352 -4.80 -3.73 -0.33
CA MET A 352 -4.52 -2.98 -1.55
C MET A 352 -5.42 -3.55 -2.66
N TRP A 353 -5.89 -2.68 -3.56
CA TRP A 353 -6.67 -3.06 -4.75
C TRP A 353 -8.00 -3.81 -4.54
N GLY A 354 -8.58 -3.74 -3.34
CA GLY A 354 -9.95 -4.20 -3.04
C GLY A 354 -10.93 -3.06 -2.77
N SER A 355 -12.22 -3.40 -2.54
CA SER A 355 -13.26 -2.40 -2.22
C SER A 355 -13.16 -1.87 -0.78
N GLU A 356 -12.30 -2.43 0.06
CA GLU A 356 -12.25 -2.11 1.49
C GLU A 356 -11.24 -0.98 1.72
N SER A 357 -11.76 0.24 1.79
CA SER A 357 -11.46 1.37 2.72
C SER A 357 -10.04 1.70 3.23
N ALA A 358 -9.00 0.97 2.86
CA ALA A 358 -7.66 1.01 3.42
C ALA A 358 -6.58 1.42 2.37
N MET A 359 -7.05 1.85 1.20
CA MET A 359 -6.26 2.16 0.01
C MET A 359 -5.44 3.45 0.13
N VAL A 360 -5.90 4.44 0.89
CA VAL A 360 -5.36 5.80 0.79
C VAL A 360 -3.91 5.86 1.28
N ILE A 361 -3.65 5.38 2.49
CA ILE A 361 -2.31 5.43 3.08
C ILE A 361 -1.38 4.32 2.54
N SER A 362 -1.92 3.16 2.16
CA SER A 362 -1.13 2.05 1.59
C SER A 362 -0.63 2.35 0.17
N LEU A 363 -1.38 3.14 -0.60
CA LEU A 363 -1.03 3.56 -1.96
C LEU A 363 -0.26 4.89 -2.01
N LEU A 364 -0.29 5.67 -0.92
CA LEU A 364 0.43 6.94 -0.82
C LEU A 364 1.93 6.80 -1.14
N PRO A 365 2.69 5.82 -0.58
CA PRO A 365 4.11 5.65 -0.90
C PRO A 365 4.41 5.50 -2.39
N ALA A 366 3.56 4.77 -3.13
CA ALA A 366 3.69 4.63 -4.58
C ALA A 366 3.52 5.98 -5.29
N GLY A 367 2.56 6.79 -4.83
CA GLY A 367 2.37 8.15 -5.32
C GLY A 367 3.54 9.08 -5.03
N LEU A 368 4.16 8.98 -3.84
CA LEU A 368 5.35 9.76 -3.48
C LEU A 368 6.54 9.42 -4.38
N ILE A 369 6.76 8.14 -4.68
CA ILE A 369 7.81 7.68 -5.61
C ILE A 369 7.60 8.28 -7.01
N LEU A 370 6.38 8.18 -7.54
CA LEU A 370 6.03 8.72 -8.85
C LEU A 370 6.18 10.25 -8.91
N GLN A 371 5.80 10.95 -7.84
CA GLN A 371 5.96 12.40 -7.75
C GLN A 371 7.42 12.82 -7.78
N GLN A 372 8.27 12.17 -6.97
CA GLN A 372 9.70 12.51 -6.91
C GLN A 372 10.37 12.36 -8.28
N ARG A 373 10.04 11.28 -9.01
CA ARG A 373 10.49 11.13 -10.40
C ARG A 373 10.07 12.32 -11.27
N ARG A 374 8.81 12.77 -11.18
CA ARG A 374 8.33 13.91 -11.98
C ARG A 374 9.08 15.20 -11.61
N GLN A 375 9.22 15.48 -10.31
CA GLN A 375 9.90 16.70 -9.83
C GLN A 375 11.35 16.75 -10.32
N LYS A 376 12.10 15.65 -10.20
CA LYS A 376 13.50 15.57 -10.68
C LYS A 376 13.63 15.74 -12.19
N ILE A 377 12.70 15.20 -12.98
CA ILE A 377 12.68 15.44 -14.44
C ILE A 377 12.44 16.93 -14.76
N ILE A 378 11.57 17.61 -14.01
CA ILE A 378 11.29 19.04 -14.21
C ILE A 378 12.52 19.87 -13.83
N GLU A 379 13.15 19.58 -12.69
CA GLU A 379 14.39 20.24 -12.23
C GLU A 379 15.51 20.10 -13.27
N TYR A 380 15.74 18.89 -13.80
CA TYR A 380 16.73 18.64 -14.84
C TYR A 380 16.44 19.42 -16.13
N LYS A 381 15.18 19.47 -16.57
CA LYS A 381 14.81 20.22 -17.77
C LYS A 381 15.02 21.72 -17.60
N ARG A 382 14.73 22.27 -16.43
CA ARG A 382 14.96 23.69 -16.12
C ARG A 382 16.45 24.04 -16.15
N SER A 383 17.29 23.27 -15.45
CA SER A 383 18.73 23.51 -15.44
C SER A 383 19.37 23.33 -16.83
N SER A 384 18.87 22.42 -17.66
CA SER A 384 19.35 22.24 -19.04
C SER A 384 18.98 23.40 -19.97
N LYS A 385 17.86 24.10 -19.71
CA LYS A 385 17.46 25.29 -20.47
C LYS A 385 18.25 26.52 -20.02
N GLU A 386 18.48 26.68 -18.72
CA GLU A 386 19.31 27.75 -18.17
C GLU A 386 20.77 27.68 -18.63
N LYS A 387 21.29 26.49 -18.95
CA LYS A 387 22.63 26.32 -19.54
C LYS A 387 22.72 26.62 -21.05
N ARG A 388 21.60 26.86 -21.72
CA ARG A 388 21.53 27.15 -23.17
C ARG A 388 21.18 28.62 -23.46
N VAL A 389 20.97 29.41 -22.42
CA VAL A 389 20.87 30.87 -22.45
C VAL A 389 22.18 31.41 -21.93
#